data_AF-A0A972QY03-F1
#
_entry.id   AF-A0A972QY03-F1
#
_cell.length_a   1.000
_cell.length_b   1.000
_cell.length_c   1.000
_cell.angle_alpha   90.00
_cell.angle_beta   90.00
_cell.angle_gamma   90.00
#
_symmetry.space_group_name_H-M   'P 1'
#
loop_
_entity.id
_entity.type
_entity.pdbx_description
1 polymer ?
#
loop_
_entity_poly.entity_id
_entity_poly.type
_entity_poly.pdbx_seq_one_letter_code
_entity_poly.pdbx_strand_id
1 'polypeptide(L)'
;MKKALSLILIIAIALIPIACGSDSSDDSDTSESIKLVPKKANLLGSLNIADLLADEEIAGFYDEMDKEDDDAQSIKESLEGVLGTSDVEEAILFVDLTDIPDTEELTENIGDDALMDMEIGWELGNDSYGGLIVIGNYQEDVVLSSIESEQEIVLATTSHKDYTIHYDEESAIAFLQDDVFVMGSLQAVKDVIDVKEGDQSSVSGDVLDKYNDLGDTLFKLVALIPLELMEENIEDNVDDDMMSLEATGLQEMESIALSVDKKGSAFPIALELCFSSKESADDFETSIALLLGLFGLRDITISLDGSCVDMSVDITRELIEGMMESFAESLMEEFDDSEFEFEFDDSEFDFEFDDSDFE
;
A
#
# COMPACT_ATOMS: atom_id res chain seq x y z
N MET A 1 8.15 13.66 -3.92
CA MET A 1 7.48 12.33 -4.10
C MET A 1 7.09 11.57 -2.84
N LYS A 2 7.70 11.82 -1.67
CA LYS A 2 7.13 11.40 -0.37
C LYS A 2 5.67 11.84 -0.17
N LYS A 3 5.14 12.76 -0.99
CA LYS A 3 3.74 13.20 -1.00
C LYS A 3 2.90 12.60 -2.13
N ALA A 4 3.51 11.94 -3.10
CA ALA A 4 2.89 11.56 -4.37
C ALA A 4 2.43 10.09 -4.32
N LEU A 5 3.32 9.17 -3.92
CA LEU A 5 2.90 7.80 -3.66
C LEU A 5 2.59 7.52 -2.20
N SER A 6 3.07 8.32 -1.24
CA SER A 6 2.31 8.49 0.01
C SER A 6 0.88 8.85 -0.32
N LEU A 7 0.57 9.55 -1.41
CA LEU A 7 -0.80 9.82 -1.80
C LEU A 7 -1.50 8.71 -2.61
N ILE A 8 -0.81 7.88 -3.41
CA ILE A 8 -1.43 6.66 -4.02
C ILE A 8 -1.58 5.54 -2.99
N LEU A 9 -0.69 5.50 -2.00
CA LEU A 9 -0.72 4.61 -0.86
C LEU A 9 -1.63 5.16 0.24
N ILE A 10 -1.75 6.47 0.47
CA ILE A 10 -2.85 7.11 1.23
C ILE A 10 -4.12 6.98 0.41
N ILE A 11 -4.11 6.92 -0.92
CA ILE A 11 -5.28 6.46 -1.65
C ILE A 11 -5.47 4.99 -1.28
N ALA A 12 -4.54 4.05 -1.42
CA ALA A 12 -4.74 2.64 -1.04
C ALA A 12 -5.04 2.37 0.46
N ILE A 13 -4.53 3.21 1.39
CA ILE A 13 -4.52 3.11 2.86
C ILE A 13 -5.55 4.04 3.48
N ALA A 14 -5.83 5.22 2.94
CA ALA A 14 -7.10 5.90 3.22
C ALA A 14 -8.25 5.13 2.56
N LEU A 15 -8.03 4.39 1.46
CA LEU A 15 -8.94 3.34 1.03
C LEU A 15 -8.93 2.13 1.98
N ILE A 16 -8.24 2.10 3.14
CA ILE A 16 -8.48 1.05 4.17
C ILE A 16 -9.65 1.43 5.10
N PRO A 17 -9.90 2.71 5.42
CA PRO A 17 -11.21 3.20 5.82
C PRO A 17 -12.15 3.56 4.65
N ILE A 18 -11.70 3.59 3.39
CA ILE A 18 -12.49 4.06 2.23
C ILE A 18 -12.36 3.08 1.07
N ALA A 19 -12.27 1.79 1.32
CA ALA A 19 -12.14 0.81 0.25
C ALA A 19 -13.49 0.78 -0.44
N CYS A 20 -13.68 1.67 -1.40
CA CYS A 20 -14.98 2.13 -1.82
C CYS A 20 -14.89 2.45 -3.29
N GLY A 21 -15.64 1.71 -4.11
CA GLY A 21 -16.36 2.17 -5.30
C GLY A 21 -15.91 1.83 -6.75
N SER A 22 -16.77 1.05 -7.42
CA SER A 22 -17.22 1.02 -8.82
C SER A 22 -17.61 -0.42 -9.20
N ASP A 23 -18.70 -0.57 -9.95
CA ASP A 23 -19.37 -1.82 -10.31
C ASP A 23 -19.07 -2.09 -11.79
N SER A 24 -18.06 -2.93 -12.07
CA SER A 24 -17.65 -3.31 -13.42
C SER A 24 -17.72 -4.83 -13.61
N SER A 25 -18.94 -5.29 -13.88
CA SER A 25 -19.21 -6.68 -14.26
C SER A 25 -19.24 -6.83 -15.78
N ASP A 26 -18.12 -7.23 -16.39
CA ASP A 26 -18.10 -7.85 -17.73
C ASP A 26 -16.86 -8.76 -17.93
N ASP A 27 -17.13 -10.06 -18.11
CA ASP A 27 -16.28 -11.17 -18.58
C ASP A 27 -14.75 -11.09 -18.37
N SER A 28 -14.27 -11.89 -17.41
CA SER A 28 -12.88 -12.08 -16.96
C SER A 28 -11.90 -12.52 -18.07
N ASP A 29 -11.45 -11.59 -18.90
CA ASP A 29 -10.19 -11.71 -19.61
C ASP A 29 -9.13 -11.03 -18.74
N THR A 30 -8.32 -11.85 -18.05
CA THR A 30 -7.11 -11.47 -17.33
C THR A 30 -6.41 -10.31 -18.07
N SER A 31 -6.40 -9.11 -17.46
CA SER A 31 -5.88 -7.85 -18.06
C SER A 31 -4.57 -8.15 -18.80
N GLU A 32 -4.43 -7.72 -20.06
CA GLU A 32 -3.20 -7.98 -20.82
C GLU A 32 -1.95 -7.46 -20.10
N SER A 33 -2.14 -6.48 -19.22
CA SER A 33 -1.12 -5.86 -18.37
C SER A 33 -0.53 -6.82 -17.33
N ILE A 34 -1.30 -7.72 -16.72
CA ILE A 34 -0.74 -8.69 -15.75
C ILE A 34 0.22 -9.68 -16.41
N LYS A 35 0.10 -9.87 -17.74
CA LYS A 35 1.04 -10.69 -18.52
C LYS A 35 2.41 -10.03 -18.67
N LEU A 36 2.54 -8.74 -18.33
CA LEU A 36 3.82 -8.02 -18.30
C LEU A 36 4.55 -8.20 -16.96
N VAL A 37 3.85 -8.65 -15.91
CA VAL A 37 4.46 -8.83 -14.59
C VAL A 37 5.48 -9.97 -14.65
N PRO A 38 6.71 -9.79 -14.15
CA PRO A 38 7.74 -10.82 -14.20
C PRO A 38 7.46 -11.99 -13.26
N LYS A 39 7.92 -13.17 -13.66
CA LYS A 39 7.65 -14.43 -12.95
C LYS A 39 8.00 -14.45 -11.46
N LYS A 40 9.00 -13.69 -11.04
CA LYS A 40 9.48 -13.71 -9.65
C LYS A 40 8.58 -12.95 -8.67
N ALA A 41 7.64 -12.14 -9.14
CA ALA A 41 6.70 -11.48 -8.26
C ALA A 41 5.88 -12.52 -7.47
N ASN A 42 5.90 -12.41 -6.15
CA ASN A 42 5.09 -13.19 -5.22
C ASN A 42 4.06 -12.33 -4.48
N LEU A 43 4.10 -11.01 -4.69
CA LEU A 43 3.02 -10.08 -4.38
C LEU A 43 2.54 -9.42 -5.67
N LEU A 44 1.22 -9.42 -5.86
CA LEU A 44 0.51 -8.76 -6.94
C LEU A 44 -0.57 -7.87 -6.35
N GLY A 45 -0.69 -6.65 -6.87
CA GLY A 45 -1.81 -5.77 -6.56
C GLY A 45 -2.34 -5.13 -7.84
N SER A 46 -3.61 -4.79 -7.88
CA SER A 46 -4.14 -3.92 -8.92
C SER A 46 -5.18 -2.96 -8.38
N LEU A 47 -5.22 -1.77 -8.97
CA LEU A 47 -6.18 -0.72 -8.69
C LEU A 47 -6.80 -0.25 -10.01
N ASN A 48 -8.13 -0.34 -10.12
CA ASN A 48 -8.88 0.23 -11.24
C ASN A 48 -9.19 1.69 -10.95
N ILE A 49 -8.32 2.56 -11.46
CA ILE A 49 -8.34 4.00 -11.19
C ILE A 49 -9.45 4.69 -11.98
N ALA A 50 -9.74 4.23 -13.21
CA ALA A 50 -10.83 4.79 -14.02
C ALA A 50 -12.18 4.63 -13.32
N ASP A 51 -12.44 3.43 -12.83
CA ASP A 51 -13.63 3.06 -12.08
C ASP A 51 -13.77 3.89 -10.80
N LEU A 52 -12.66 4.04 -10.08
CA LEU A 52 -12.60 4.83 -8.86
C LEU A 52 -12.84 6.33 -9.12
N LEU A 53 -12.29 6.89 -10.19
CA LEU A 53 -12.51 8.29 -10.58
C LEU A 53 -13.92 8.54 -11.13
N ALA A 54 -14.55 7.54 -11.73
CA ALA A 54 -15.88 7.65 -12.31
C ALA A 54 -17.00 7.65 -11.24
N ASP A 55 -16.67 7.20 -10.03
CA ASP A 55 -17.63 7.03 -8.96
C ASP A 55 -17.72 8.26 -8.04
N GLU A 56 -18.84 8.96 -8.13
CA GLU A 56 -19.08 10.20 -7.37
C GLU A 56 -19.08 9.97 -5.85
N GLU A 57 -19.39 8.78 -5.35
CA GLU A 57 -19.43 8.52 -3.91
C GLU A 57 -18.03 8.40 -3.32
N ILE A 58 -17.10 7.77 -4.03
CA ILE A 58 -15.69 7.66 -3.61
C ILE A 58 -14.99 8.99 -3.75
N ALA A 59 -15.16 9.63 -4.91
CA ALA A 59 -14.55 10.92 -5.18
C ALA A 59 -15.05 11.92 -4.14
N GLY A 60 -16.36 11.92 -3.87
CA GLY A 60 -16.97 12.73 -2.82
C GLY A 60 -16.42 12.42 -1.43
N PHE A 61 -16.20 11.15 -1.10
CA PHE A 61 -15.60 10.79 0.19
C PHE A 61 -14.19 11.37 0.31
N TYR A 62 -13.32 11.13 -0.68
CA TYR A 62 -11.96 11.66 -0.67
C TYR A 62 -11.99 13.18 -0.54
N ASP A 63 -12.81 13.88 -1.32
CA ASP A 63 -12.94 15.33 -1.29
C ASP A 63 -13.40 15.85 0.08
N GLU A 64 -14.22 15.10 0.82
CA GLU A 64 -14.74 15.46 2.15
C GLU A 64 -13.77 15.22 3.31
N MET A 65 -12.70 14.45 3.11
CA MET A 65 -11.69 14.25 4.16
C MET A 65 -11.03 15.57 4.55
N ASP A 66 -10.80 15.77 5.85
CA ASP A 66 -9.98 16.87 6.35
C ASP A 66 -8.55 16.71 5.80
N LYS A 67 -8.09 17.73 5.08
CA LYS A 67 -6.78 17.77 4.40
C LYS A 67 -6.09 19.08 4.72
N GLU A 68 -4.76 19.10 4.67
CA GLU A 68 -4.02 20.34 4.79
C GLU A 68 -4.19 21.21 3.52
N ASP A 69 -3.94 22.51 3.65
CA ASP A 69 -4.10 23.47 2.54
C ASP A 69 -3.18 23.17 1.34
N ASP A 70 -2.09 22.43 1.57
CA ASP A 70 -1.11 22.03 0.55
C ASP A 70 -1.30 20.60 0.03
N ASP A 71 -2.28 19.86 0.54
CA ASP A 71 -2.63 18.53 0.04
C ASP A 71 -3.54 18.61 -1.19
N ALA A 72 -3.52 17.55 -2.00
CA ALA A 72 -4.42 17.45 -3.13
C ALA A 72 -5.87 17.35 -2.66
N GLN A 73 -6.73 18.20 -3.20
CA GLN A 73 -8.12 18.32 -2.76
C GLN A 73 -9.03 17.28 -3.42
N SER A 74 -8.52 16.54 -4.42
CA SER A 74 -9.22 15.44 -5.08
C SER A 74 -8.25 14.34 -5.53
N ILE A 75 -8.78 13.14 -5.79
CA ILE A 75 -8.04 12.00 -6.37
C ILE A 75 -7.50 12.34 -7.78
N LYS A 76 -8.19 13.23 -8.48
CA LYS A 76 -7.73 13.72 -9.78
C LYS A 76 -6.53 14.66 -9.65
N GLU A 77 -6.61 15.64 -8.76
CA GLU A 77 -5.50 16.58 -8.50
C GLU A 77 -4.27 15.84 -7.99
N SER A 78 -4.50 14.84 -7.15
CA SER A 78 -3.56 13.84 -6.71
C SER A 78 -2.78 13.20 -7.86
N LEU A 79 -3.49 12.50 -8.77
CA LEU A 79 -2.87 11.85 -9.93
C LEU A 79 -2.16 12.85 -10.85
N GLU A 80 -2.75 14.03 -11.06
CA GLU A 80 -2.13 15.10 -11.84
C GLU A 80 -0.83 15.60 -11.20
N GLY A 81 -0.78 15.71 -9.86
CA GLY A 81 0.41 16.11 -9.12
C GLY A 81 1.53 15.07 -9.25
N VAL A 82 1.20 13.78 -9.17
CA VAL A 82 2.18 12.69 -9.23
C VAL A 82 2.66 12.40 -10.65
N LEU A 83 1.71 12.16 -11.55
CA LEU A 83 1.96 11.60 -12.87
C LEU A 83 1.85 12.66 -13.97
N GLY A 84 1.43 13.89 -13.63
CA GLY A 84 1.14 14.92 -14.64
C GLY A 84 -0.09 14.61 -15.50
N THR A 85 -0.90 13.62 -15.11
CA THR A 85 -2.12 13.22 -15.82
C THR A 85 -3.16 12.67 -14.84
N SER A 86 -4.44 12.88 -15.14
CA SER A 86 -5.56 12.23 -14.46
C SER A 86 -6.10 11.03 -15.22
N ASP A 87 -5.63 10.81 -16.45
CA ASP A 87 -6.23 9.85 -17.38
C ASP A 87 -5.60 8.46 -17.20
N VAL A 88 -5.46 8.03 -15.95
CA VAL A 88 -4.96 6.70 -15.58
C VAL A 88 -6.16 5.76 -15.45
N GLU A 89 -6.06 4.60 -16.09
CA GLU A 89 -7.11 3.59 -16.13
C GLU A 89 -6.87 2.51 -15.06
N GLU A 90 -5.68 1.93 -15.04
CA GLU A 90 -5.32 0.81 -14.16
C GLU A 90 -3.87 0.98 -13.70
N ALA A 91 -3.59 0.55 -12.47
CA ALA A 91 -2.23 0.37 -11.99
C ALA A 91 -2.05 -1.03 -11.40
N ILE A 92 -0.95 -1.71 -11.75
CA ILE A 92 -0.62 -3.05 -11.29
C ILE A 92 0.69 -3.00 -10.52
N LEU A 93 0.61 -3.30 -9.23
CA LEU A 93 1.75 -3.47 -8.33
C LEU A 93 2.29 -4.89 -8.44
N PHE A 94 3.61 -5.03 -8.45
CA PHE A 94 4.27 -6.32 -8.30
C PHE A 94 5.54 -6.19 -7.45
N VAL A 95 5.75 -7.14 -6.55
CA VAL A 95 6.91 -7.16 -5.63
C VAL A 95 7.39 -8.60 -5.48
N ASP A 96 8.71 -8.77 -5.30
CA ASP A 96 9.30 -10.00 -4.77
C ASP A 96 9.64 -9.79 -3.30
N LEU A 97 8.77 -10.28 -2.42
CA LEU A 97 8.91 -10.18 -0.97
C LEU A 97 10.20 -10.84 -0.45
N THR A 98 10.84 -11.73 -1.22
CA THR A 98 12.12 -12.34 -0.82
C THR A 98 13.32 -11.42 -1.05
N ASP A 99 13.14 -10.34 -1.80
CA ASP A 99 14.19 -9.35 -2.12
C ASP A 99 14.02 -8.07 -1.30
N ILE A 100 13.12 -8.06 -0.30
CA ILE A 100 13.04 -6.95 0.66
C ILE A 100 14.23 -7.13 1.63
N PRO A 101 15.18 -6.18 1.70
CA PRO A 101 16.37 -6.33 2.54
C PRO A 101 15.99 -6.58 4.00
N ASP A 102 16.77 -7.44 4.67
CA ASP A 102 16.55 -7.90 6.04
C ASP A 102 16.09 -6.77 6.94
N THR A 103 14.91 -6.99 7.52
CA THR A 103 14.06 -6.03 8.19
C THR A 103 14.59 -5.59 9.56
N GLU A 104 15.90 -5.62 9.83
CA GLU A 104 16.45 -5.07 11.09
C GLU A 104 15.99 -3.60 11.29
N GLU A 105 15.82 -2.83 10.20
CA GLU A 105 15.28 -1.46 10.25
C GLU A 105 13.74 -1.38 10.22
N LEU A 106 13.09 -2.35 9.58
CA LEU A 106 11.62 -2.47 9.56
C LEU A 106 11.06 -2.99 10.90
N THR A 107 11.86 -3.74 11.68
CA THR A 107 11.48 -4.35 12.98
C THR A 107 11.68 -3.42 14.16
N GLU A 108 12.72 -2.57 14.17
CA GLU A 108 12.93 -1.57 15.23
C GLU A 108 11.80 -0.52 15.29
N ASN A 109 10.96 -0.41 14.26
CA ASN A 109 9.81 0.49 14.19
C ASN A 109 8.45 -0.20 14.04
N ILE A 110 8.31 -1.52 14.31
CA ILE A 110 6.98 -2.18 14.45
C ILE A 110 6.32 -1.80 15.79
N GLY A 111 6.23 -0.49 16.05
CA GLY A 111 5.06 0.04 16.74
C GLY A 111 3.84 -0.06 15.82
N ASP A 112 2.68 0.36 16.30
CA ASP A 112 1.38 0.30 15.60
C ASP A 112 1.37 0.89 14.16
N ASP A 113 2.46 1.53 13.72
CA ASP A 113 2.61 2.22 12.44
C ASP A 113 3.36 1.42 11.34
N ALA A 114 4.15 0.37 11.61
CA ALA A 114 5.02 -0.23 10.57
C ALA A 114 4.31 -0.90 9.38
N LEU A 115 3.10 -1.46 9.58
CA LEU A 115 2.31 -1.98 8.45
C LEU A 115 1.63 -0.85 7.66
N MET A 116 1.44 0.32 8.28
CA MET A 116 0.95 1.54 7.63
C MET A 116 2.08 2.35 6.97
N ASP A 117 3.31 2.22 7.50
CA ASP A 117 4.55 2.81 6.99
C ASP A 117 5.24 1.93 5.94
N MET A 118 4.62 0.81 5.55
CA MET A 118 5.01 0.10 4.33
C MET A 118 4.65 1.00 3.14
N GLU A 119 5.49 1.99 2.89
CA GLU A 119 5.41 2.93 1.77
C GLU A 119 5.87 2.17 0.51
N ILE A 120 5.01 1.23 0.06
CA ILE A 120 5.28 0.13 -0.89
C ILE A 120 5.84 0.58 -2.26
N GLY A 121 5.99 1.87 -2.58
CA GLY A 121 6.40 2.28 -3.92
C GLY A 121 7.83 2.81 -4.12
N TRP A 122 8.54 3.31 -3.11
CA TRP A 122 9.78 4.09 -3.41
C TRP A 122 10.90 3.97 -2.38
N GLU A 123 10.61 3.72 -1.09
CA GLU A 123 11.67 3.38 -0.12
C GLU A 123 12.15 1.93 -0.24
N LEU A 124 11.56 1.18 -1.17
CA LEU A 124 12.10 -0.07 -1.68
C LEU A 124 13.56 0.08 -2.17
N GLY A 125 14.01 1.30 -2.48
CA GLY A 125 15.39 1.58 -2.87
C GLY A 125 15.82 0.78 -4.10
N ASN A 126 17.08 0.88 -4.47
CA ASN A 126 17.64 -0.02 -5.49
C ASN A 126 17.78 -1.46 -4.99
N ASP A 127 17.61 -1.69 -3.69
CA ASP A 127 17.96 -2.94 -3.04
C ASP A 127 16.78 -3.90 -2.94
N SER A 128 15.56 -3.46 -3.26
CA SER A 128 14.42 -4.38 -3.37
C SER A 128 13.77 -4.39 -4.75
N TYR A 129 13.18 -5.54 -5.04
CA TYR A 129 12.54 -5.79 -6.31
C TYR A 129 11.04 -5.51 -6.24
N GLY A 130 10.64 -4.42 -6.90
CA GLY A 130 9.23 -4.11 -7.11
C GLY A 130 9.02 -3.06 -8.18
N GLY A 131 7.78 -2.96 -8.64
CA GLY A 131 7.38 -1.92 -9.57
C GLY A 131 5.86 -1.81 -9.72
N LEU A 132 5.49 -0.76 -10.45
CA LEU A 132 4.14 -0.41 -10.82
C LEU A 132 4.05 -0.34 -12.35
N ILE A 133 3.15 -1.12 -12.94
CA ILE A 133 2.77 -0.99 -14.35
C ILE A 133 1.52 -0.11 -14.39
N VAL A 134 1.58 0.99 -15.11
CA VAL A 134 0.49 1.97 -15.20
C VAL A 134 -0.05 1.98 -16.61
N ILE A 135 -1.38 1.92 -16.71
CA ILE A 135 -2.15 1.92 -17.95
C ILE A 135 -3.01 3.17 -17.98
N GLY A 136 -2.99 3.90 -19.09
CA GLY A 136 -3.83 5.07 -19.29
C GLY A 136 -3.32 5.97 -20.40
N ASN A 137 -3.90 7.17 -20.51
CA ASN A 137 -3.50 8.17 -21.49
C ASN A 137 -2.57 9.21 -20.85
N TYR A 138 -1.37 9.31 -21.38
CA TYR A 138 -0.37 10.25 -20.86
C TYR A 138 0.55 10.76 -21.96
N GLN A 139 1.34 11.78 -21.61
CA GLN A 139 2.43 12.27 -22.44
C GLN A 139 3.73 12.02 -21.70
N GLU A 140 4.64 11.25 -22.30
CA GLU A 140 5.95 10.89 -21.73
C GLU A 140 6.69 12.11 -21.15
N ASP A 141 6.81 13.19 -21.93
CA ASP A 141 7.49 14.43 -21.48
C ASP A 141 6.81 15.04 -20.23
N VAL A 142 5.49 14.93 -20.12
CA VAL A 142 4.73 15.47 -18.98
C VAL A 142 4.98 14.63 -17.75
N VAL A 143 4.85 13.30 -17.85
CA VAL A 143 5.13 12.36 -16.75
C VAL A 143 6.55 12.56 -16.21
N LEU A 144 7.54 12.59 -17.11
CA LEU A 144 8.94 12.80 -16.73
C LEU A 144 9.15 14.16 -16.06
N SER A 145 8.55 15.23 -16.59
CA SER A 145 8.69 16.57 -16.01
C SER A 145 8.03 16.69 -14.64
N SER A 146 6.90 16.00 -14.41
CA SER A 146 6.25 15.94 -13.10
C SER A 146 7.14 15.24 -12.09
N ILE A 147 7.71 14.09 -12.47
CA ILE A 147 8.64 13.32 -11.63
C ILE A 147 9.87 14.17 -11.25
N GLU A 148 10.52 14.82 -12.22
CA GLU A 148 11.70 15.65 -11.98
C GLU A 148 11.38 16.88 -11.12
N SER A 149 10.24 17.52 -11.35
CA SER A 149 9.81 18.70 -10.59
C SER A 149 9.46 18.35 -9.14
N GLU A 150 8.79 17.22 -8.92
CA GLU A 150 8.27 16.78 -7.62
C GLU A 150 9.37 16.21 -6.71
N GLN A 151 10.49 15.75 -7.28
CA GLN A 151 11.65 15.28 -6.51
C GLN A 151 12.81 16.28 -6.49
N GLU A 152 12.71 17.37 -7.24
CA GLU A 152 13.83 18.28 -7.48
C GLU A 152 15.09 17.56 -8.03
N ILE A 153 14.89 16.51 -8.85
CA ILE A 153 15.95 15.68 -9.44
C ILE A 153 16.06 15.89 -10.96
N VAL A 154 17.09 15.28 -11.54
CA VAL A 154 17.22 15.12 -12.99
C VAL A 154 17.44 13.64 -13.30
N LEU A 155 16.57 13.05 -14.12
CA LEU A 155 16.66 11.64 -14.45
C LEU A 155 17.82 11.39 -15.43
N ALA A 156 18.68 10.45 -15.09
CA ALA A 156 19.64 9.88 -16.02
C ALA A 156 18.92 8.98 -17.04
N THR A 157 19.58 8.68 -18.15
CA THR A 157 19.04 7.76 -19.17
C THR A 157 19.99 6.61 -19.43
N THR A 158 19.43 5.43 -19.61
CA THR A 158 20.13 4.23 -20.09
C THR A 158 19.27 3.52 -21.12
N SER A 159 19.87 2.64 -21.91
CA SER A 159 19.15 1.85 -22.90
C SER A 159 19.11 0.39 -22.46
N HIS A 160 17.94 -0.24 -22.58
CA HIS A 160 17.77 -1.68 -22.43
C HIS A 160 16.96 -2.17 -23.64
N LYS A 161 17.65 -2.89 -24.54
CA LYS A 161 17.13 -3.25 -25.87
C LYS A 161 16.73 -2.01 -26.67
N ASP A 162 15.51 -1.96 -27.18
CA ASP A 162 14.97 -0.84 -27.97
C ASP A 162 14.23 0.20 -27.10
N TYR A 163 14.30 0.07 -25.77
CA TYR A 163 13.66 0.98 -24.82
C TYR A 163 14.66 1.93 -24.16
N THR A 164 14.23 3.16 -23.94
CA THR A 164 14.91 4.13 -23.07
C THR A 164 14.37 3.98 -21.67
N ILE A 165 15.27 3.82 -20.70
CA ILE A 165 14.93 3.83 -19.28
C ILE A 165 15.45 5.14 -18.70
N HIS A 166 14.56 5.91 -18.08
CA HIS A 166 14.89 7.09 -17.29
C HIS A 166 15.02 6.65 -15.83
N TYR A 167 16.05 7.06 -15.12
CA TYR A 167 16.33 6.54 -13.78
C TYR A 167 17.13 7.52 -12.92
N ASP A 168 17.05 7.36 -11.61
CA ASP A 168 17.86 8.05 -10.60
C ASP A 168 18.55 7.02 -9.69
N GLU A 169 18.85 7.39 -8.43
CA GLU A 169 19.48 6.49 -7.46
C GLU A 169 18.50 5.53 -6.79
N GLU A 170 17.19 5.71 -6.93
CA GLU A 170 16.16 4.96 -6.19
C GLU A 170 15.18 4.25 -7.13
N SER A 171 14.95 4.81 -8.31
CA SER A 171 13.85 4.43 -9.19
C SER A 171 14.22 4.49 -10.68
N ALA A 172 13.44 3.80 -11.48
CA ALA A 172 13.50 3.80 -12.93
C ALA A 172 12.08 3.83 -13.52
N ILE A 173 11.96 4.38 -14.72
CA ILE A 173 10.72 4.42 -15.52
C ILE A 173 11.04 4.11 -16.99
N ALA A 174 10.17 3.35 -17.64
CA ALA A 174 10.22 3.09 -19.07
C ALA A 174 8.82 3.08 -19.68
N PHE A 175 8.68 3.76 -20.82
CA PHE A 175 7.45 3.80 -21.61
C PHE A 175 7.45 2.62 -22.58
N LEU A 176 6.50 1.70 -22.39
CA LEU A 176 6.44 0.45 -23.13
C LEU A 176 5.59 0.58 -24.40
N GLN A 177 4.56 1.44 -24.35
CA GLN A 177 3.61 1.79 -25.42
C GLN A 177 3.12 3.22 -25.21
N ASP A 178 2.25 3.72 -26.09
CA ASP A 178 1.62 5.05 -25.95
C ASP A 178 0.75 5.15 -24.68
N ASP A 179 0.29 4.01 -24.15
CA ASP A 179 -0.68 3.88 -23.07
C ASP A 179 -0.21 3.01 -21.89
N VAL A 180 1.01 2.47 -21.94
CA VAL A 180 1.56 1.62 -20.87
C VAL A 180 2.99 2.00 -20.53
N PHE A 181 3.23 2.37 -19.27
CA PHE A 181 4.58 2.54 -18.74
C PHE A 181 4.78 1.70 -17.49
N VAL A 182 6.04 1.44 -17.17
CA VAL A 182 6.44 0.75 -15.94
C VAL A 182 7.40 1.65 -15.18
N MET A 183 7.25 1.67 -13.86
CA MET A 183 8.15 2.33 -12.93
C MET A 183 8.48 1.41 -11.76
N GLY A 184 9.60 1.62 -11.08
CA GLY A 184 10.04 0.80 -9.95
C GLY A 184 11.55 0.69 -9.90
N SER A 185 12.08 -0.38 -9.31
CA SER A 185 13.53 -0.59 -9.32
C SER A 185 14.05 -0.79 -10.74
N LEU A 186 15.30 -0.38 -11.00
CA LEU A 186 15.90 -0.50 -12.34
C LEU A 186 15.86 -1.95 -12.87
N GLN A 187 15.98 -2.93 -11.97
CA GLN A 187 15.90 -4.34 -12.35
C GLN A 187 14.45 -4.77 -12.65
N ALA A 188 13.46 -4.31 -11.88
CA ALA A 188 12.04 -4.55 -12.14
C ALA A 188 11.60 -4.02 -13.51
N VAL A 189 11.98 -2.78 -13.85
CA VAL A 189 11.70 -2.18 -15.16
C VAL A 189 12.30 -3.01 -16.31
N LYS A 190 13.55 -3.45 -16.17
CA LYS A 190 14.21 -4.31 -17.18
C LYS A 190 13.53 -5.67 -17.33
N ASP A 191 13.12 -6.28 -16.23
CA ASP A 191 12.46 -7.59 -16.26
C ASP A 191 11.07 -7.47 -16.92
N VAL A 192 10.32 -6.40 -16.67
CA VAL A 192 9.05 -6.12 -17.38
C VAL A 192 9.28 -5.96 -18.89
N ILE A 193 10.32 -5.22 -19.29
CA ILE A 193 10.73 -5.13 -20.71
C ILE A 193 11.08 -6.53 -21.26
N ASP A 194 11.78 -7.36 -20.47
CA ASP A 194 12.14 -8.71 -20.90
C ASP A 194 10.93 -9.63 -21.07
N VAL A 195 9.92 -9.52 -20.21
CA VAL A 195 8.65 -10.23 -20.35
C VAL A 195 7.91 -9.78 -21.61
N LYS A 196 7.82 -8.46 -21.83
CA LYS A 196 7.18 -7.88 -23.03
C LYS A 196 7.79 -8.38 -24.33
N GLU A 197 9.13 -8.47 -24.38
CA GLU A 197 9.87 -8.96 -25.55
C GLU A 197 9.88 -10.50 -25.67
N GLY A 198 9.34 -11.23 -24.67
CA GLY A 198 9.29 -12.69 -24.65
C GLY A 198 10.62 -13.37 -24.28
N ASP A 199 11.56 -12.61 -23.70
CA ASP A 199 12.86 -13.13 -23.22
C ASP A 199 12.76 -13.69 -21.79
N GLN A 200 11.76 -13.24 -21.03
CA GLN A 200 11.41 -13.78 -19.71
C GLN A 200 9.95 -14.25 -19.67
N SER A 201 9.63 -15.12 -18.72
CA SER A 201 8.25 -15.57 -18.50
C SER A 201 7.50 -14.59 -17.62
N SER A 202 6.21 -14.42 -17.90
CA SER A 202 5.31 -13.68 -17.02
C SER A 202 5.05 -14.43 -15.71
N VAL A 203 4.44 -13.72 -14.75
CA VAL A 203 3.87 -14.29 -13.53
C VAL A 203 2.93 -15.46 -13.84
N SER A 204 2.95 -16.47 -12.96
CA SER A 204 2.24 -17.75 -13.11
C SER A 204 2.23 -18.51 -11.79
N GLY A 205 1.41 -19.56 -11.70
CA GLY A 205 1.31 -20.40 -10.50
C GLY A 205 0.41 -19.79 -9.44
N ASP A 206 0.59 -20.22 -8.20
CA ASP A 206 -0.36 -19.99 -7.10
C ASP A 206 -0.69 -18.51 -6.85
N VAL A 207 0.28 -17.60 -7.00
CA VAL A 207 0.05 -16.15 -6.84
C VAL A 207 -0.91 -15.61 -7.90
N LEU A 208 -0.75 -16.05 -9.16
CA LEU A 208 -1.61 -15.61 -10.26
C LEU A 208 -2.97 -16.31 -10.19
N ASP A 209 -3.00 -17.58 -9.81
CA ASP A 209 -4.24 -18.33 -9.64
C ASP A 209 -5.12 -17.66 -8.57
N LYS A 210 -4.56 -17.37 -7.38
CA LYS A 210 -5.24 -16.60 -6.33
C LYS A 210 -5.66 -15.19 -6.77
N TYR A 211 -4.79 -14.48 -7.48
CA TYR A 211 -5.11 -13.15 -7.99
C TYR A 211 -6.28 -13.15 -8.98
N ASN A 212 -6.40 -14.20 -9.79
CA ASN A 212 -7.54 -14.38 -10.70
C ASN A 212 -8.81 -14.81 -9.96
N ASP A 213 -8.69 -15.60 -8.89
CA ASP A 213 -9.82 -16.07 -8.08
C ASP A 213 -10.54 -14.91 -7.35
N LEU A 214 -9.84 -13.79 -7.09
CA LEU A 214 -10.45 -12.56 -6.55
C LEU A 214 -11.42 -11.89 -7.53
N GLY A 215 -11.40 -12.25 -8.82
CA GLY A 215 -12.25 -11.67 -9.85
C GLY A 215 -11.84 -10.25 -10.26
N ASP A 216 -12.76 -9.55 -10.93
CA ASP A 216 -12.59 -8.16 -11.32
C ASP A 216 -13.18 -7.28 -10.22
N THR A 217 -12.30 -6.59 -9.51
CA THR A 217 -12.61 -5.75 -8.36
C THR A 217 -11.87 -4.43 -8.49
N LEU A 218 -12.24 -3.45 -7.66
CA LEU A 218 -11.64 -2.12 -7.69
C LEU A 218 -10.20 -2.14 -7.25
N PHE A 219 -9.99 -2.86 -6.15
CA PHE A 219 -8.69 -3.14 -5.64
C PHE A 219 -8.63 -4.62 -5.32
N LYS A 220 -7.51 -5.22 -5.67
CA LYS A 220 -7.15 -6.55 -5.22
C LYS A 220 -5.67 -6.64 -4.98
N LEU A 221 -5.30 -7.44 -3.98
CA LEU A 221 -3.94 -7.71 -3.60
C LEU A 221 -3.82 -9.18 -3.22
N VAL A 222 -2.78 -9.83 -3.69
CA VAL A 222 -2.40 -11.18 -3.29
C VAL A 222 -0.91 -11.18 -2.96
N ALA A 223 -0.56 -11.77 -1.84
CA ALA A 223 0.81 -11.99 -1.43
C ALA A 223 0.98 -13.46 -1.03
N LEU A 224 2.02 -14.12 -1.54
CA LEU A 224 2.51 -15.39 -1.01
C LEU A 224 3.66 -15.08 -0.06
N ILE A 225 3.48 -15.39 1.22
CA ILE A 225 4.43 -15.05 2.26
C ILE A 225 5.54 -16.10 2.27
N PRO A 226 6.81 -15.73 1.98
CA PRO A 226 7.94 -16.62 2.17
C PRO A 226 8.09 -16.98 3.65
N LEU A 227 8.31 -18.26 3.95
CA LEU A 227 8.52 -18.73 5.33
C LEU A 227 9.72 -18.03 5.98
N GLU A 228 10.72 -17.69 5.17
CA GLU A 228 11.94 -17.01 5.60
C GLU A 228 11.63 -15.66 6.26
N LEU A 229 10.62 -14.90 5.78
CA LEU A 229 10.21 -13.63 6.39
C LEU A 229 9.52 -13.82 7.75
N MET A 230 9.02 -15.02 8.05
CA MET A 230 8.33 -15.29 9.30
C MET A 230 9.27 -15.80 10.40
N GLU A 231 10.35 -16.48 10.02
CA GLU A 231 11.32 -17.04 10.98
C GLU A 231 12.20 -15.95 11.63
N GLU A 232 12.58 -14.91 10.87
CA GLU A 232 13.51 -13.87 11.35
C GLU A 232 12.88 -12.90 12.35
N ASN A 233 11.58 -12.66 12.28
CA ASN A 233 10.90 -11.63 13.10
C ASN A 233 10.60 -12.04 14.56
N ILE A 234 10.85 -13.30 14.92
CA ILE A 234 10.33 -13.90 16.15
C ILE A 234 11.43 -14.20 17.16
N GLU A 235 12.67 -14.35 16.71
CA GLU A 235 13.79 -14.64 17.62
C GLU A 235 14.21 -13.41 18.45
N ASP A 236 13.93 -12.18 17.98
CA ASP A 236 14.47 -10.95 18.59
C ASP A 236 13.49 -10.11 19.43
N ASN A 237 12.16 -10.32 19.33
CA ASN A 237 11.15 -9.43 19.94
C ASN A 237 10.40 -9.99 21.16
N VAL A 238 10.83 -11.12 21.73
CA VAL A 238 10.16 -11.73 22.90
C VAL A 238 10.72 -11.17 24.21
N ASP A 239 10.26 -9.98 24.60
CA ASP A 239 10.32 -9.55 26.01
C ASP A 239 9.27 -10.33 26.83
N ASP A 240 9.74 -11.00 27.89
CA ASP A 240 9.10 -12.10 28.65
C ASP A 240 7.74 -11.77 29.35
N ASP A 241 7.20 -10.55 29.23
CA ASP A 241 6.22 -10.00 30.18
C ASP A 241 4.85 -9.54 29.63
N MET A 242 4.60 -9.57 28.31
CA MET A 242 3.23 -9.38 27.78
C MET A 242 2.77 -10.62 27.03
N MET A 243 1.51 -10.96 27.26
CA MET A 243 0.88 -12.20 26.83
C MET A 243 1.21 -12.50 25.37
N SER A 244 1.98 -13.57 25.18
CA SER A 244 2.02 -14.39 23.97
C SER A 244 0.60 -14.88 23.68
N LEU A 245 -0.25 -14.00 23.15
CA LEU A 245 -1.29 -14.41 22.21
C LEU A 245 -0.49 -15.08 21.11
N GLU A 246 -0.55 -16.41 21.10
CA GLU A 246 0.39 -17.27 20.43
C GLU A 246 0.61 -16.79 18.98
N ALA A 247 1.75 -16.13 18.76
CA ALA A 247 2.25 -15.72 17.45
C ALA A 247 2.47 -16.91 16.50
N THR A 248 2.16 -18.13 16.94
CA THR A 248 2.23 -19.38 16.19
C THR A 248 1.25 -19.42 15.04
N GLY A 249 0.07 -18.81 15.18
CA GLY A 249 -0.92 -18.77 14.09
C GLY A 249 -0.36 -18.02 12.88
N LEU A 250 0.21 -16.84 13.11
CA LEU A 250 0.77 -16.01 12.05
C LEU A 250 2.02 -16.63 11.42
N GLN A 251 2.88 -17.32 12.19
CA GLN A 251 4.06 -18.03 11.67
C GLN A 251 3.78 -19.01 10.53
N GLU A 252 2.56 -19.56 10.50
CA GLU A 252 2.16 -20.54 9.51
C GLU A 252 1.39 -19.92 8.33
N MET A 253 1.31 -18.59 8.24
CA MET A 253 0.61 -17.91 7.16
C MET A 253 1.37 -18.08 5.84
N GLU A 254 0.70 -18.62 4.83
CA GLU A 254 1.25 -18.89 3.50
C GLU A 254 0.84 -17.82 2.49
N SER A 255 -0.35 -17.24 2.65
CA SER A 255 -0.83 -16.22 1.71
C SER A 255 -1.84 -15.28 2.32
N ILE A 256 -1.85 -14.06 1.78
CA ILE A 256 -2.85 -13.02 2.03
C ILE A 256 -3.52 -12.72 0.69
N ALA A 257 -4.85 -12.67 0.66
CA ALA A 257 -5.60 -12.16 -0.48
C ALA A 257 -6.64 -11.14 0.01
N LEU A 258 -6.61 -9.94 -0.55
CA LEU A 258 -7.49 -8.83 -0.21
C LEU A 258 -8.21 -8.40 -1.48
N SER A 259 -9.52 -8.20 -1.39
CA SER A 259 -10.33 -7.63 -2.46
C SER A 259 -11.29 -6.59 -1.90
N VAL A 260 -11.51 -5.56 -2.71
CA VAL A 260 -12.39 -4.43 -2.43
C VAL A 260 -13.22 -4.19 -3.66
N ASP A 261 -14.53 -4.17 -3.48
CA ASP A 261 -15.50 -4.03 -4.56
C ASP A 261 -16.62 -3.04 -4.16
N LYS A 262 -17.54 -2.72 -5.07
CA LYS A 262 -18.72 -1.88 -4.80
C LYS A 262 -20.01 -2.62 -5.06
N LYS A 263 -20.91 -2.57 -4.09
CA LYS A 263 -22.27 -3.10 -4.21
C LYS A 263 -23.28 -2.06 -3.73
N GLY A 264 -23.78 -1.25 -4.66
CA GLY A 264 -24.67 -0.13 -4.34
C GLY A 264 -23.90 0.92 -3.52
N SER A 265 -24.37 1.24 -2.32
CA SER A 265 -23.71 2.20 -1.42
C SER A 265 -22.81 1.54 -0.36
N ALA A 266 -22.60 0.22 -0.49
CA ALA A 266 -21.76 -0.56 0.40
C ALA A 266 -20.52 -1.04 -0.34
N PHE A 267 -19.46 -1.24 0.41
CA PHE A 267 -18.18 -1.65 -0.11
C PHE A 267 -17.72 -2.92 0.59
N PRO A 268 -18.01 -4.07 -0.03
CA PRO A 268 -17.51 -5.34 0.48
C PRO A 268 -15.99 -5.34 0.41
N ILE A 269 -15.37 -5.48 1.58
CA ILE A 269 -13.97 -5.84 1.74
C ILE A 269 -13.93 -7.31 2.11
N ALA A 270 -13.15 -8.09 1.38
CA ALA A 270 -12.89 -9.49 1.69
C ALA A 270 -11.39 -9.73 1.81
N LEU A 271 -10.99 -10.31 2.95
CA LEU A 271 -9.63 -10.68 3.30
C LEU A 271 -9.61 -12.19 3.55
N GLU A 272 -8.84 -12.92 2.75
CA GLU A 272 -8.55 -14.34 2.92
C GLU A 272 -7.10 -14.48 3.43
N LEU A 273 -6.94 -15.14 4.57
CA LEU A 273 -5.65 -15.50 5.14
C LEU A 273 -5.52 -17.03 5.12
N CYS A 274 -4.60 -17.57 4.34
CA CYS A 274 -4.36 -19.01 4.30
C CYS A 274 -3.11 -19.39 5.07
N PHE A 275 -3.22 -20.52 5.76
CA PHE A 275 -2.20 -21.07 6.65
C PHE A 275 -1.77 -22.46 6.16
N SER A 276 -0.57 -22.87 6.57
CA SER A 276 0.01 -24.18 6.24
C SER A 276 -0.78 -25.35 6.84
N SER A 277 -1.58 -25.08 7.87
CA SER A 277 -2.41 -26.06 8.53
C SER A 277 -3.78 -25.52 8.92
N LYS A 278 -4.77 -26.42 8.95
CA LYS A 278 -6.11 -26.10 9.46
C LYS A 278 -6.11 -25.74 10.95
N GLU A 279 -5.18 -26.29 11.73
CA GLU A 279 -5.06 -26.02 13.16
C GLU A 279 -4.71 -24.55 13.39
N SER A 280 -3.68 -24.04 12.71
CA SER A 280 -3.29 -22.63 12.80
C SER A 280 -4.35 -21.66 12.31
N ALA A 281 -5.10 -22.03 11.28
CA ALA A 281 -6.23 -21.24 10.81
C ALA A 281 -7.38 -21.17 11.86
N ASP A 282 -7.68 -22.29 12.53
CA ASP A 282 -8.70 -22.37 13.60
C ASP A 282 -8.29 -21.56 14.84
N ASP A 283 -7.01 -21.63 15.20
CA ASP A 283 -6.43 -20.85 16.30
C ASP A 283 -6.45 -19.34 15.99
N PHE A 284 -6.10 -18.95 14.76
CA PHE A 284 -6.19 -17.56 14.31
C PHE A 284 -7.64 -17.06 14.30
N GLU A 285 -8.58 -17.82 13.73
CA GLU A 285 -10.01 -17.49 13.69
C GLU A 285 -10.58 -17.25 15.10
N THR A 286 -10.27 -18.15 16.02
CA THR A 286 -10.72 -18.03 17.42
C THR A 286 -10.16 -16.77 18.08
N SER A 287 -8.88 -16.46 17.83
CA SER A 287 -8.19 -15.31 18.41
C SER A 287 -8.75 -13.99 17.86
N ILE A 288 -8.91 -13.88 16.54
CA ILE A 288 -9.44 -12.68 15.91
C ILE A 288 -10.92 -12.47 16.27
N ALA A 289 -11.74 -13.52 16.33
CA ALA A 289 -13.14 -13.41 16.73
C ALA A 289 -13.30 -12.89 18.17
N LEU A 290 -12.42 -13.29 19.09
CA LEU A 290 -12.39 -12.76 20.45
C LEU A 290 -12.04 -11.27 20.45
N LEU A 291 -11.00 -10.89 19.69
CA LEU A 291 -10.52 -9.52 19.59
C LEU A 291 -11.60 -8.58 19.00
N LEU A 292 -12.21 -8.96 17.88
CA LEU A 292 -13.32 -8.20 17.28
C LEU A 292 -14.51 -8.09 18.23
N GLY A 293 -14.80 -9.16 19.00
CA GLY A 293 -15.83 -9.15 20.04
C GLY A 293 -15.56 -8.16 21.17
N LEU A 294 -14.28 -7.94 21.53
CA LEU A 294 -13.85 -6.96 22.53
C LEU A 294 -13.94 -5.52 22.01
N PHE A 295 -13.54 -5.28 20.76
CA PHE A 295 -13.63 -3.97 20.11
C PHE A 295 -15.04 -3.62 19.62
N GLY A 296 -16.00 -4.55 19.71
CA GLY A 296 -17.38 -4.31 19.28
C GLY A 296 -17.58 -4.32 17.77
N LEU A 297 -16.59 -4.81 17.00
CA LEU A 297 -16.61 -4.91 15.55
C LEU A 297 -17.45 -6.11 15.09
N ARG A 298 -18.77 -6.02 15.30
CA ARG A 298 -19.71 -7.14 15.08
C ARG A 298 -20.14 -7.32 13.62
N ASP A 299 -19.85 -6.34 12.78
CA ASP A 299 -20.26 -6.34 11.37
C ASP A 299 -19.27 -7.09 10.46
N ILE A 300 -18.13 -7.52 11.02
CA ILE A 300 -17.16 -8.38 10.35
C ILE A 300 -17.65 -9.83 10.45
N THR A 301 -17.85 -10.46 9.29
CA THR A 301 -18.11 -11.90 9.20
C THR A 301 -16.78 -12.63 9.08
N ILE A 302 -16.59 -13.65 9.91
CA ILE A 302 -15.43 -14.55 9.85
C ILE A 302 -15.93 -15.96 9.53
N SER A 303 -15.25 -16.64 8.62
CA SER A 303 -15.47 -18.06 8.35
C SER A 303 -14.17 -18.80 8.09
N LEU A 304 -14.15 -20.08 8.44
CA LEU A 304 -13.04 -20.99 8.19
C LEU A 304 -13.38 -21.92 7.01
N ASP A 305 -12.59 -21.88 5.94
CA ASP A 305 -12.62 -22.86 4.85
C ASP A 305 -11.28 -23.61 4.75
N GLY A 306 -11.28 -24.88 5.15
CA GLY A 306 -10.06 -25.68 5.14
C GLY A 306 -8.99 -25.13 6.07
N SER A 307 -7.91 -24.61 5.49
CA SER A 307 -6.80 -23.92 6.17
C SER A 307 -6.76 -22.42 5.89
N CYS A 308 -7.86 -21.85 5.40
CA CYS A 308 -8.01 -20.43 5.14
C CYS A 308 -9.09 -19.81 6.04
N VAL A 309 -8.83 -18.60 6.50
CA VAL A 309 -9.76 -17.76 7.26
C VAL A 309 -10.21 -16.63 6.35
N ASP A 310 -11.50 -16.62 6.06
CA ASP A 310 -12.16 -15.56 5.29
C ASP A 310 -12.76 -14.55 6.26
N MET A 311 -12.42 -13.29 6.08
CA MET A 311 -12.99 -12.15 6.77
C MET A 311 -13.66 -11.25 5.75
N SER A 312 -14.91 -10.88 5.99
CA SER A 312 -15.63 -9.95 5.11
C SER A 312 -16.39 -8.90 5.90
N VAL A 313 -16.31 -7.66 5.45
CA VAL A 313 -17.06 -6.54 6.02
C VAL A 313 -17.67 -5.70 4.90
N ASP A 314 -18.94 -5.33 5.05
CA ASP A 314 -19.57 -4.36 4.17
C ASP A 314 -19.40 -2.98 4.78
N ILE A 315 -18.43 -2.22 4.29
CA ILE A 315 -18.24 -0.85 4.75
C ILE A 315 -19.30 0.04 4.12
N THR A 316 -19.98 0.83 4.93
CA THR A 316 -20.92 1.86 4.46
C THR A 316 -20.43 3.22 4.89
N ARG A 317 -20.87 4.29 4.21
CA ARG A 317 -20.54 5.66 4.60
C ARG A 317 -20.81 5.93 6.09
N GLU A 318 -21.94 5.46 6.60
CA GLU A 318 -22.32 5.62 8.02
C GLU A 318 -21.32 4.95 8.97
N LEU A 319 -20.76 3.79 8.57
CA LEU A 319 -19.74 3.10 9.35
C LEU A 319 -18.43 3.90 9.35
N ILE A 320 -18.01 4.44 8.21
CA ILE A 320 -16.78 5.22 8.10
C ILE A 320 -16.91 6.51 8.91
N GLU A 321 -18.00 7.25 8.75
CA GLU A 321 -18.30 8.46 9.54
C GLU A 321 -18.26 8.14 11.04
N GLY A 322 -18.87 7.03 11.47
CA GLY A 322 -18.82 6.58 12.86
C GLY A 322 -17.41 6.21 13.35
N MET A 323 -16.59 5.59 12.51
CA MET A 323 -15.19 5.27 12.83
C MET A 323 -14.33 6.54 12.95
N MET A 324 -14.49 7.49 12.02
CA MET A 324 -13.78 8.77 12.07
C MET A 324 -14.16 9.60 13.28
N GLU A 325 -15.45 9.67 13.62
CA GLU A 325 -15.93 10.34 14.83
C GLU A 325 -15.34 9.69 16.10
N SER A 326 -15.37 8.35 16.19
CA SER A 326 -14.81 7.63 17.34
C SER A 326 -13.29 7.81 17.47
N PHE A 327 -12.57 7.84 16.34
CA PHE A 327 -11.13 8.05 16.33
C PHE A 327 -10.78 9.48 16.75
N ALA A 328 -11.49 10.47 16.21
CA ALA A 328 -11.32 11.87 16.59
C ALA A 328 -11.64 12.10 18.08
N GLU A 329 -12.69 11.48 18.62
CA GLU A 329 -13.01 11.53 20.05
C GLU A 329 -11.90 10.90 20.90
N SER A 330 -11.37 9.73 20.50
CA SER A 330 -10.28 9.06 21.21
C SER A 330 -9.00 9.91 21.24
N LEU A 331 -8.63 10.53 20.12
CA LEU A 331 -7.47 11.43 20.06
C LEU A 331 -7.69 12.65 20.96
N MET A 332 -8.88 13.26 20.96
CA MET A 332 -9.15 14.44 21.79
C MET A 332 -9.13 14.14 23.29
N GLU A 333 -9.63 12.97 23.73
CA GLU A 333 -9.56 12.57 25.14
C GLU A 333 -8.11 12.40 25.63
N GLU A 334 -7.22 11.90 24.76
CA GLU A 334 -5.81 11.72 25.10
C GLU A 334 -5.05 13.05 25.26
N PHE A 335 -5.46 14.09 24.52
CA PHE A 335 -4.89 15.43 24.67
C PHE A 335 -5.45 16.22 25.88
N ASP A 336 -6.72 16.04 26.27
CA ASP A 336 -7.35 16.81 27.36
C ASP A 336 -6.86 16.38 28.76
N ASP A 337 -6.45 15.11 28.94
CA ASP A 337 -5.84 14.62 30.19
C ASP A 337 -4.33 14.93 30.29
N SER A 338 -3.71 15.39 29.21
CA SER A 338 -2.35 15.94 29.22
C SER A 338 -2.38 17.44 29.57
N GLU A 339 -2.69 17.79 30.83
CA GLU A 339 -2.22 19.07 31.40
C GLU A 339 -0.68 19.04 31.37
N PHE A 340 -0.09 19.37 30.22
CA PHE A 340 1.30 19.75 30.09
C PHE A 340 1.46 21.07 30.86
N GLU A 341 1.62 20.97 32.19
CA GLU A 341 2.24 22.03 32.97
C GLU A 341 3.68 22.18 32.45
N PHE A 342 3.85 23.03 31.45
CA PHE A 342 5.15 23.62 31.13
C PHE A 342 5.57 24.45 32.35
N GLU A 343 6.21 23.81 33.34
CA GLU A 343 7.04 24.51 34.31
C GLU A 343 8.22 25.10 33.51
N PHE A 344 8.07 26.35 33.07
CA PHE A 344 9.20 27.17 32.67
C PHE A 344 10.10 27.32 33.90
N ASP A 345 11.21 26.58 33.92
CA ASP A 345 12.30 26.85 34.85
C ASP A 345 12.95 28.18 34.44
N ASP A 346 12.47 29.27 35.03
CA ASP A 346 12.96 30.65 34.87
C ASP A 346 14.39 30.86 35.43
N SER A 347 15.13 29.80 35.74
CA SER A 347 16.49 29.89 36.27
C SER A 347 17.54 29.45 35.25
N GLU A 348 18.47 30.36 34.94
CA GLU A 348 19.68 30.19 34.11
C GLU A 348 19.60 30.59 32.63
N PHE A 349 19.35 31.88 32.36
CA PHE A 349 19.86 32.52 31.13
C PHE A 349 20.47 33.90 31.45
N ASP A 350 21.65 33.89 32.10
CA ASP A 350 22.52 35.07 32.18
C ASP A 350 23.37 35.15 30.90
N PHE A 351 22.95 36.00 29.97
CA PHE A 351 23.73 36.36 28.78
C PHE A 351 24.65 37.54 29.13
N GLU A 352 25.89 37.28 29.52
CA GLU A 352 26.91 38.34 29.64
C GLU A 352 27.36 38.77 28.23
N PHE A 353 26.96 39.98 27.82
CA PHE A 353 27.53 40.66 26.66
C PHE A 353 28.88 41.26 27.03
N ASP A 354 29.97 40.74 26.44
CA ASP A 354 31.30 41.34 26.49
C ASP A 354 31.42 42.41 25.40
N ASP A 355 31.36 43.69 25.80
CA ASP A 355 31.38 44.88 24.95
C ASP A 355 32.80 45.31 24.52
N SER A 356 33.80 44.41 24.48
CA SER A 356 35.21 44.81 24.32
C SER A 356 35.81 44.81 22.91
N ASP A 357 35.07 44.47 21.84
CA ASP A 357 35.64 44.36 20.48
C ASP A 357 35.07 45.32 19.42
N PHE A 358 34.78 46.58 19.79
CA PHE A 358 34.58 47.67 18.82
C PHE A 358 35.44 48.90 19.13
N GLU A 359 36.70 48.87 18.67
CA GLU A 359 37.48 50.08 18.30
C GLU A 359 38.24 49.89 16.98
#